data_AF-A0A1H3JUA0-F1
#
_entry.id   AF-A0A1H3JUA0-F1
#
_cell.length_a   1.000
_cell.length_b   1.000
_cell.length_c   1.000
_cell.angle_alpha   90.00
_cell.angle_beta   90.00
_cell.angle_gamma   90.00
#
_symmetry.space_group_name_H-M   'P 1'
#
loop_
_entity.id
_entity.type
_entity.pdbx_description
1 polymer ?
#
loop_
_entity_poly.entity_id
_entity_poly.type
_entity_poly.pdbx_seq_one_letter_code
_entity_poly.pdbx_strand_id
1 'polypeptide(L)'
;MKLTEKYADKSPEELPPLFQRILQNTIRDFFRRQKSRSIWITLFSAFSPNNHDEKENDDYDLLEVLPISKDSGFWGNDPHRELEQSQLINLVEKALETLPARQREAFLLRYWEEMDVSETAKVMGCSEGSVKTHCSRAAHTLATLLKEKGVKL
;
A
#
# COMPACT_ATOMS: atom_id res chain seq x y z
N MET A 1 1.88 -22.49 18.95
CA MET A 1 2.80 -22.08 17.85
C MET A 1 2.55 -23.00 16.66
N LYS A 2 2.28 -22.48 15.46
CA LYS A 2 1.94 -23.33 14.28
C LYS A 2 3.05 -24.31 13.85
N LEU A 3 4.32 -24.02 14.17
CA LEU A 3 5.44 -24.92 13.86
C LEU A 3 5.43 -26.18 14.73
N THR A 4 5.17 -26.04 16.04
CA THR A 4 5.16 -27.17 16.97
C THR A 4 3.98 -28.10 16.73
N GLU A 5 2.87 -27.61 16.17
CA GLU A 5 1.72 -28.46 15.80
C GLU A 5 1.93 -29.25 14.51
N LYS A 6 2.61 -28.66 13.51
CA LYS A 6 2.73 -29.27 12.16
C LYS A 6 4.00 -30.06 11.92
N TYR A 7 5.00 -29.90 12.78
CA TYR A 7 6.32 -30.51 12.63
C TYR A 7 6.82 -31.20 13.90
N ALA A 8 5.92 -31.50 14.86
CA ALA A 8 6.27 -32.22 16.09
C ALA A 8 6.91 -33.59 15.82
N ASP A 9 6.47 -34.27 14.76
CA ASP A 9 6.84 -35.65 14.47
C ASP A 9 8.17 -35.76 13.69
N LYS A 10 8.83 -34.63 13.43
CA LYS A 10 10.05 -34.53 12.61
C LYS A 10 11.29 -34.85 13.43
N SER A 11 12.17 -35.69 12.87
CA SER A 11 13.49 -35.98 13.44
C SER A 11 14.30 -34.67 13.63
N PRO A 12 15.10 -34.54 14.71
CA PRO A 12 15.91 -33.34 14.97
C PRO A 12 16.83 -32.92 13.83
N GLU A 13 17.26 -33.86 12.99
CA GLU A 13 18.13 -33.62 11.83
C GLU A 13 17.39 -32.96 10.65
N GLU A 14 16.06 -33.12 10.57
CA GLU A 14 15.23 -32.51 9.52
C GLU A 14 14.76 -31.09 9.88
N LEU A 15 14.86 -30.70 11.15
CA LEU A 15 14.37 -29.41 11.65
C LEU A 15 15.13 -28.20 11.08
N PRO A 16 16.47 -28.19 11.00
CA PRO A 16 17.21 -27.05 10.43
C PRO A 16 16.81 -26.73 8.98
N PRO A 17 16.81 -27.68 8.01
CA PRO A 17 16.42 -27.36 6.64
C PRO A 17 14.92 -27.02 6.50
N LEU A 18 14.04 -27.58 7.33
CA LEU A 18 12.63 -27.20 7.35
C LEU A 18 12.41 -25.78 7.88
N PHE A 19 13.08 -25.43 8.99
CA PHE A 19 13.05 -24.09 9.54
C PHE A 19 13.52 -23.07 8.52
N GLN A 20 14.64 -23.34 7.85
CA GLN A 20 15.21 -22.47 6.83
C GLN A 20 14.24 -22.27 5.65
N ARG A 21 13.58 -23.34 5.21
CA ARG A 21 12.57 -23.26 4.14
C ARG A 21 11.31 -22.51 4.57
N ILE A 22 10.82 -22.73 5.79
CA ILE A 22 9.66 -21.99 6.33
C ILE A 22 10.01 -20.51 6.47
N LEU A 23 11.18 -20.20 7.00
CA LEU A 23 11.68 -18.83 7.14
C LEU A 23 11.81 -18.15 5.78
N GLN A 24 12.48 -18.79 4.81
CA GLN A 24 12.61 -18.23 3.46
C GLN A 24 11.25 -18.05 2.77
N ASN A 25 10.32 -19.00 2.93
CA ASN A 25 8.99 -18.89 2.36
C ASN A 25 8.17 -17.78 3.02
N THR A 26 8.23 -17.64 4.34
CA THR A 26 7.53 -16.59 5.07
C THR A 26 8.11 -15.22 4.78
N ILE A 27 9.44 -15.10 4.70
CA ILE A 27 10.14 -13.90 4.25
C ILE A 27 9.73 -13.55 2.82
N ARG A 28 9.76 -14.50 1.89
CA ARG A 28 9.36 -14.26 0.50
C ARG A 28 7.88 -13.92 0.37
N ASP A 29 7.00 -14.55 1.16
CA ASP A 29 5.57 -14.24 1.21
C ASP A 29 5.34 -12.83 1.76
N PHE A 30 6.05 -12.45 2.82
CA PHE A 30 6.05 -11.11 3.40
C PHE A 30 6.54 -10.06 2.39
N PHE A 31 7.67 -10.29 1.73
CA PHE A 31 8.20 -9.39 0.71
C PHE A 31 7.36 -9.37 -0.58
N ARG A 32 6.69 -10.47 -0.95
CA ARG A 32 5.73 -10.48 -2.07
C ARG A 32 4.53 -9.59 -1.75
N ARG A 33 4.01 -9.65 -0.52
CA ARG A 33 2.94 -8.76 -0.04
C ARG A 33 3.44 -7.31 0.03
N GLN A 34 4.65 -7.08 0.51
CA GLN A 34 5.26 -5.75 0.60
C GLN A 34 5.60 -5.16 -0.79
N LYS A 35 6.01 -5.94 -1.79
CA LYS A 35 6.25 -5.44 -3.16
C LYS A 35 4.96 -4.99 -3.85
N SER A 36 3.79 -5.47 -3.40
CA SER A 36 2.52 -4.87 -3.80
C SER A 36 2.42 -3.40 -3.38
N ARG A 37 3.16 -2.97 -2.34
CA ARG A 37 3.40 -1.56 -2.00
C ARG A 37 4.31 -0.80 -2.95
N SER A 38 5.37 -1.42 -3.45
CA SER A 38 6.26 -0.83 -4.47
C SER A 38 5.55 -0.66 -5.82
N ILE A 39 4.66 -1.58 -6.19
CA ILE A 39 3.77 -1.42 -7.36
C ILE A 39 2.81 -0.24 -7.16
N TRP A 40 2.40 0.09 -5.93
CA TRP A 40 1.63 1.31 -5.66
C TRP A 40 2.41 2.56 -6.01
N ILE A 41 3.71 2.61 -5.70
CA ILE A 41 4.59 3.74 -6.06
C ILE A 41 4.72 3.82 -7.58
N THR A 42 4.81 2.70 -8.30
CA THR A 42 4.85 2.69 -9.77
C THR A 42 3.51 3.09 -10.42
N LEU A 43 2.37 2.73 -9.81
CA LEU A 43 1.05 3.11 -10.33
C LEU A 43 0.71 4.57 -9.98
N PHE A 44 1.16 5.04 -8.80
CA PHE A 44 1.06 6.44 -8.37
C PHE A 44 2.09 7.36 -9.03
N SER A 45 3.26 6.85 -9.45
CA SER A 45 4.24 7.65 -10.21
C SER A 45 3.71 8.02 -11.60
N ALA A 46 2.82 7.22 -12.17
CA ALA A 46 2.07 7.59 -13.38
C ALA A 46 1.08 8.76 -13.15
N PHE A 47 0.75 9.10 -11.90
CA PHE A 47 0.00 10.31 -11.55
C PHE A 47 0.88 11.54 -11.29
N SER A 48 2.20 11.35 -11.16
CA SER A 48 3.13 12.45 -10.98
C SER A 48 3.59 12.96 -12.36
N PRO A 49 3.23 14.20 -12.79
CA PRO A 49 3.47 14.64 -14.16
C PRO A 49 4.93 15.03 -14.44
N ASN A 50 5.83 14.95 -13.45
CA ASN A 50 7.08 15.69 -13.49
C ASN A 50 8.33 14.88 -13.11
N ASN A 51 8.44 13.63 -13.56
CA ASN A 51 9.71 12.90 -13.61
C ASN A 51 9.66 11.82 -14.71
N HIS A 52 9.64 12.27 -15.96
CA HIS A 52 10.16 11.46 -17.07
C HIS A 52 11.67 11.66 -17.10
N ASP A 53 12.40 10.87 -16.31
CA ASP A 53 13.75 10.50 -16.68
C ASP A 53 14.02 9.08 -16.20
N GLU A 54 14.48 8.30 -17.16
CA GLU A 54 14.71 6.87 -17.11
C GLU A 54 15.72 6.50 -16.00
N LYS A 55 15.33 5.55 -15.15
CA LYS A 55 16.10 4.33 -14.93
C LYS A 55 15.31 3.34 -14.09
N GLU A 56 15.20 2.15 -14.63
CA GLU A 56 14.83 0.90 -13.99
C GLU A 56 15.72 0.68 -12.76
N ASN A 57 15.29 1.17 -11.58
CA ASN A 57 15.88 0.80 -10.31
C ASN A 57 14.74 0.47 -9.35
N ASP A 58 14.66 -0.82 -9.02
CA ASP A 58 13.65 -1.49 -8.22
C ASP A 58 13.81 -1.17 -6.71
N ASP A 59 14.23 0.05 -6.37
CA ASP A 59 14.59 0.47 -5.01
C ASP A 59 14.02 1.87 -4.70
N TYR A 60 12.69 1.97 -4.72
CA TYR A 60 12.00 3.08 -4.06
C TYR A 60 12.06 2.82 -2.54
N ASP A 61 12.98 3.48 -1.86
CA ASP A 61 13.15 3.36 -0.42
C ASP A 61 11.92 3.91 0.30
N LEU A 62 11.17 3.00 0.95
CA LEU A 62 9.98 3.33 1.73
C LEU A 62 10.31 4.32 2.88
N LEU A 63 11.59 4.42 3.29
CA LEU A 63 12.06 5.44 4.23
C LEU A 63 12.18 6.85 3.63
N GLU A 64 12.29 7.02 2.32
CA GLU A 64 12.25 8.35 1.69
C GLU A 64 10.83 8.90 1.57
N VAL A 65 9.84 8.02 1.39
CA VAL A 65 8.42 8.40 1.27
C VAL A 65 7.79 8.70 2.63
N LEU A 66 8.29 8.09 3.71
CA LEU A 66 7.86 8.43 5.05
C LEU A 66 8.51 9.76 5.47
N PRO A 67 7.72 10.81 5.76
CA PRO A 67 8.25 11.97 6.46
C PRO A 67 8.45 11.56 7.93
N ILE A 68 9.41 10.67 8.21
CA ILE A 68 9.98 10.53 9.55
C ILE A 68 10.80 11.81 9.76
N SER A 69 10.06 12.86 10.12
CA SER A 69 10.49 14.05 10.85
C SER A 69 11.99 14.35 10.75
N LYS A 70 12.38 15.02 9.66
CA LYS A 70 13.46 16.02 9.73
C LYS A 70 13.08 17.21 10.64
N ASP A 71 11.83 17.25 11.12
CA ASP A 71 11.32 18.17 12.12
C ASP A 71 11.25 17.50 13.50
N SER A 72 12.35 16.88 13.98
CA SER A 72 12.54 16.70 15.42
C SER A 72 12.86 18.06 16.07
N GLY A 73 11.97 19.03 15.85
CA GLY A 73 12.01 20.40 16.33
C GLY A 73 10.85 20.58 17.30
N PHE A 74 11.17 20.39 18.58
CA PHE A 74 10.30 20.35 19.74
C PHE A 74 9.53 21.65 20.06
N TRP A 75 9.43 22.65 19.17
CA TRP A 75 8.58 23.84 19.37
C TRP A 75 8.11 24.43 18.04
N GLY A 76 6.88 24.12 17.63
CA GLY A 76 6.24 24.76 16.48
C GLY A 76 5.11 23.92 15.88
N ASN A 77 4.07 23.64 16.64
CA ASN A 77 2.76 23.34 16.04
C ASN A 77 2.31 24.64 15.37
N ASP A 78 2.74 24.86 14.12
CA ASP A 78 2.23 25.92 13.29
C ASP A 78 0.72 25.66 13.12
N PRO A 79 -0.16 26.47 13.73
CA PRO A 79 -1.61 26.25 13.64
C PRO A 79 -2.08 26.26 12.19
N HIS A 80 -1.35 26.92 11.29
CA HIS A 80 -1.61 26.91 9.86
C HIS A 80 -1.38 25.52 9.25
N ARG A 81 -0.28 24.85 9.61
CA ARG A 81 0.06 23.51 9.11
C ARG A 81 -0.90 22.43 9.60
N GLU A 82 -1.34 22.52 10.86
CA GLU A 82 -2.36 21.62 11.42
C GLU A 82 -3.72 21.81 10.73
N LEU A 83 -4.10 23.07 10.46
CA LEU A 83 -5.32 23.38 9.71
C LEU A 83 -5.23 22.85 8.27
N GLU A 84 -4.14 23.08 7.55
CA GLU A 84 -3.91 22.55 6.20
C GLU A 84 -4.00 21.02 6.16
N GLN A 85 -3.40 20.34 7.14
CA GLN A 85 -3.45 18.88 7.23
C GLN A 85 -4.87 18.37 7.48
N SER A 86 -5.61 19.01 8.39
CA SER A 86 -7.02 18.66 8.65
C SER A 86 -7.91 18.88 7.41
N GLN A 87 -7.65 19.93 6.64
CA GLN A 87 -8.36 20.23 5.40
C GLN A 87 -8.06 19.19 4.32
N LEU A 88 -6.80 18.79 4.18
CA LEU A 88 -6.39 17.74 3.23
C LEU A 88 -7.05 16.40 3.55
N ILE A 89 -7.07 15.99 4.83
CA ILE A 89 -7.73 14.75 5.26
C ILE A 89 -9.22 14.80 4.92
N ASN A 90 -9.92 15.86 5.29
CA ASN A 90 -11.33 16.06 4.95
C ASN A 90 -11.59 16.02 3.45
N LEU A 91 -10.66 16.52 2.65
CA LEU A 91 -10.75 16.53 1.19
C LEU A 91 -10.69 15.11 0.62
N VAL A 92 -9.75 14.31 1.11
CA VAL A 92 -9.54 12.92 0.72
C VAL A 92 -10.73 12.05 1.14
N GLU A 93 -11.24 12.22 2.36
CA GLU A 93 -12.44 11.52 2.83
C GLU A 93 -13.65 11.80 1.93
N LYS A 94 -13.92 13.08 1.63
CA LYS A 94 -14.99 13.46 0.70
C LYS A 94 -14.78 12.91 -0.71
N ALA A 95 -13.53 12.83 -1.18
CA ALA A 95 -13.24 12.24 -2.48
C ALA A 95 -13.52 10.73 -2.49
N LEU A 96 -13.13 10.00 -1.43
CA LEU A 96 -13.43 8.58 -1.27
C LEU A 96 -14.94 8.31 -1.23
N GLU A 97 -15.71 9.16 -0.57
CA GLU A 97 -17.18 9.07 -0.53
C GLU A 97 -17.86 9.20 -1.89
N THR A 98 -17.23 9.86 -2.86
CA THR A 98 -17.78 10.02 -4.21
C THR A 98 -17.56 8.78 -5.10
N LEU A 99 -16.64 7.89 -4.72
CA LEU A 99 -16.35 6.69 -5.50
C LEU A 99 -17.51 5.69 -5.47
N PRO A 100 -17.79 4.99 -6.59
CA PRO A 100 -18.69 3.84 -6.57
C PRO A 100 -18.27 2.80 -5.51
N ALA A 101 -19.24 2.21 -4.81
CA ALA A 101 -18.99 1.36 -3.64
C ALA A 101 -17.94 0.26 -3.88
N ARG A 102 -18.02 -0.45 -5.02
CA ARG A 102 -17.05 -1.51 -5.37
C ARG A 102 -15.64 -0.99 -5.66
N GLN A 103 -15.52 0.22 -6.21
CA GLN A 103 -14.22 0.85 -6.45
C GLN A 103 -13.59 1.29 -5.13
N ARG A 104 -14.39 1.90 -4.25
CA ARG A 104 -13.97 2.29 -2.90
C ARG A 104 -13.56 1.08 -2.06
N GLU A 105 -14.36 0.02 -2.07
CA GLU A 105 -14.08 -1.25 -1.39
C GLU A 105 -12.73 -1.83 -1.84
N ALA A 106 -12.54 -2.00 -3.16
CA ALA A 106 -11.27 -2.48 -3.70
C ALA A 106 -10.09 -1.59 -3.29
N PHE A 107 -10.29 -0.27 -3.33
CA PHE A 107 -9.27 0.69 -2.94
C PHE A 107 -8.93 0.56 -1.44
N LEU A 108 -9.90 0.61 -0.54
CA LEU A 108 -9.64 0.53 0.90
C LEU A 108 -8.96 -0.80 1.28
N LEU A 109 -9.46 -1.94 0.81
CA LEU A 109 -8.86 -3.24 1.12
C LEU A 109 -7.41 -3.33 0.66
N ARG A 110 -7.11 -2.72 -0.49
CA ARG A 110 -5.79 -2.81 -1.10
C ARG A 110 -4.80 -1.78 -0.54
N TYR A 111 -5.24 -0.54 -0.33
CA TYR A 111 -4.37 0.58 0.02
C TYR A 111 -4.39 0.92 1.51
N TRP A 112 -5.50 0.68 2.21
CA TRP A 112 -5.64 0.96 3.64
C TRP A 112 -5.38 -0.29 4.48
N GLU A 113 -5.98 -1.41 4.09
CA GLU A 113 -5.83 -2.71 4.79
C GLU A 113 -4.65 -3.54 4.25
N GLU A 114 -3.96 -3.04 3.21
CA GLU A 114 -2.74 -3.63 2.64
C GLU A 114 -2.86 -5.08 2.16
N MET A 115 -4.08 -5.51 1.81
CA MET A 115 -4.35 -6.85 1.33
C MET A 115 -3.73 -7.08 -0.04
N ASP A 116 -3.28 -8.30 -0.35
CA ASP A 116 -2.85 -8.61 -1.71
C ASP A 116 -4.05 -8.71 -2.70
N VAL A 117 -3.79 -8.77 -4.01
CA VAL A 117 -4.86 -8.80 -5.04
C VAL A 117 -5.72 -10.07 -4.89
N SER A 118 -5.10 -11.19 -4.54
CA SER A 118 -5.77 -12.48 -4.40
C SER A 118 -6.65 -12.50 -3.16
N GLU A 119 -6.15 -11.98 -2.04
CA GLU A 119 -6.90 -11.83 -0.79
C GLU A 119 -8.07 -10.86 -0.98
N THR A 120 -7.85 -9.72 -1.64
CA THR A 120 -8.91 -8.75 -1.97
C THR A 120 -9.98 -9.38 -2.85
N ALA A 121 -9.59 -10.13 -3.88
CA ALA A 121 -10.51 -10.80 -4.80
C ALA A 121 -11.42 -11.79 -4.05
N LYS A 122 -10.86 -12.53 -3.09
CA LYS A 122 -11.61 -13.45 -2.21
C LYS A 122 -12.61 -12.69 -1.33
N VAL A 123 -12.20 -11.59 -0.70
CA VAL A 123 -13.08 -10.76 0.15
C VAL A 123 -14.21 -10.13 -0.66
N MET A 124 -13.89 -9.58 -1.84
CA MET A 124 -14.88 -8.93 -2.70
C MET A 124 -15.79 -9.90 -3.45
N GLY A 125 -15.42 -11.19 -3.50
CA GLY A 125 -16.13 -12.22 -4.27
C GLY A 125 -16.03 -12.02 -5.79
N CYS A 126 -14.89 -11.55 -6.30
CA CYS A 126 -14.67 -11.25 -7.72
C CYS A 126 -13.32 -11.77 -8.23
N SER A 127 -13.01 -11.53 -9.52
CA SER A 127 -11.73 -11.96 -10.09
C SER A 127 -10.59 -11.01 -9.72
N GLU A 128 -9.35 -11.50 -9.69
CA GLU A 128 -8.16 -10.64 -9.51
C GLU A 128 -8.06 -9.52 -10.57
N GLY A 129 -8.50 -9.80 -11.80
CA GLY A 129 -8.59 -8.78 -12.85
C GLY A 129 -9.60 -7.67 -12.51
N SER A 130 -10.76 -8.04 -11.96
CA SER A 130 -11.78 -7.09 -11.50
C SER A 130 -11.25 -6.19 -10.39
N VAL A 131 -10.51 -6.73 -9.42
CA VAL A 131 -9.85 -5.95 -8.35
C VAL A 131 -8.91 -4.91 -8.95
N LYS A 132 -8.03 -5.32 -9.87
CA LYS A 132 -7.09 -4.39 -10.54
C LYS A 132 -7.82 -3.28 -11.29
N THR A 133 -8.89 -3.62 -12.02
CA THR A 133 -9.72 -2.62 -12.72
C THR A 133 -10.39 -1.65 -11.75
N HIS A 134 -10.98 -2.15 -10.66
CA HIS A 134 -11.61 -1.30 -9.65
C HIS A 134 -10.60 -0.36 -8.97
N CYS A 135 -9.42 -0.86 -8.61
CA CYS A 135 -8.36 -0.04 -8.00
C CYS A 135 -7.85 1.04 -8.97
N SER A 136 -7.57 0.67 -10.23
CA SER A 136 -7.09 1.62 -11.24
C SER A 136 -8.10 2.74 -11.48
N ARG A 137 -9.40 2.41 -11.61
CA ARG A 137 -10.45 3.41 -11.77
C ARG A 137 -10.62 4.29 -10.53
N ALA A 138 -10.61 3.70 -9.33
CA ALA A 138 -10.66 4.44 -8.07
C ALA A 138 -9.51 5.46 -7.97
N ALA A 139 -8.27 5.00 -8.17
CA ALA A 139 -7.09 5.86 -8.12
C ALA A 139 -7.16 7.00 -9.14
N HIS A 140 -7.61 6.70 -10.37
CA HIS A 140 -7.77 7.72 -11.40
C HIS A 140 -8.80 8.79 -11.03
N THR A 141 -9.97 8.36 -10.57
CA THR A 141 -11.02 9.29 -10.13
C THR A 141 -10.56 10.14 -8.94
N LEU A 142 -9.90 9.54 -7.94
CA LEU A 142 -9.36 10.29 -6.80
C LEU A 142 -8.33 11.32 -7.23
N ALA A 143 -7.39 10.97 -8.11
CA ALA A 143 -6.37 11.88 -8.57
C ALA A 143 -6.98 13.10 -9.31
N THR A 144 -7.96 12.86 -10.19
CA THR A 144 -8.67 13.95 -10.88
C THR A 144 -9.39 14.86 -9.89
N LEU A 145 -10.14 14.31 -8.93
CA LEU A 145 -10.90 15.09 -7.94
C LEU A 145 -9.99 15.91 -7.02
N LEU A 146 -8.87 15.34 -6.58
CA LEU A 146 -7.92 16.03 -5.71
C LEU A 146 -7.19 17.15 -6.47
N LYS A 147 -6.84 16.92 -7.74
CA LYS A 147 -6.22 17.93 -8.61
C LYS A 147 -7.16 19.10 -8.87
N GLU A 148 -8.45 18.85 -9.13
CA GLU A 148 -9.47 19.90 -9.30
C GLU A 148 -9.62 20.76 -8.05
N LYS A 149 -9.43 20.17 -6.88
CA LYS A 149 -9.48 20.84 -5.57
C LYS A 149 -8.18 21.54 -5.19
N GLY A 150 -7.22 21.63 -6.11
CA GLY A 150 -5.96 22.38 -5.94
C GLY A 150 -4.87 21.62 -5.18
N VAL A 151 -5.06 20.32 -4.91
CA VAL A 151 -4.00 19.48 -4.35
C VAL A 151 -3.01 19.17 -5.47
N LYS A 152 -1.75 19.60 -5.28
CA LYS A 152 -0.65 19.17 -6.15
C LYS A 152 -0.24 17.75 -5.72
N LEU A 153 -0.59 16.79 -6.56
CA LEU A 153 -0.15 15.39 -6.49
C LEU A 153 1.11 15.18 -7.34
#